data_AF-A0A971WWM6-F1
#
_entry.id   AF-A0A971WWM6-F1
#
_cell.length_a   1.000
_cell.length_b   1.000
_cell.length_c   1.000
_cell.angle_alpha   90.00
_cell.angle_beta   90.00
_cell.angle_gamma   90.00
#
_symmetry.space_group_name_H-M   'P 1'
#
loop_
_entity.id
_entity.type
_entity.pdbx_description
1 polymer ?
#
loop_
_entity_poly.entity_id
_entity_poly.type
_entity_poly.pdbx_seq_one_letter_code
_entity_poly.pdbx_strand_id
1 'polypeptide(L)'
;MSKRRVSSYQDLSSYQWSLELAQTGSRIVYLHEAQYPLLEVEVVLRERSREQMGDLELTILKLLKTGPLELPVLAALLGFSEPRLHNLIKELQGRSLIAINIEAFYLTELGRLSVEQGFEVLEVKRALLLCGITGHLMPASTYEQPLSTVEELAKRTYGRVLIDETKNVPTQHLDITRLVDKRAYNLPDEATEIVDIVDYEPRFLRGILALYETPDKKQRGEFCFANTSIDWLENHDLIKFIEPIEWRHGGKKSRDDILAEICQALQQVGCEVAASRYDEDDNPVVELIAMSDKAYKTQISTGVMRPLLFFVGTQNHPAIPIFNFPRSGSLLSGHPLRLIATNAALQKEIDILRTASNALDEFYDDPSNRQGSVRDYALEMLRQADYKIKELSELVTRLGLRRFYSLVDKEGL
;
A
#
# COMPACT_ATOMS: atom_id res chain seq x y z
N MET A 1 10.89 4.33 -21.15
CA MET A 1 10.20 3.96 -19.90
C MET A 1 11.03 2.91 -19.18
N SER A 2 11.92 3.36 -18.30
CA SER A 2 12.91 2.52 -17.61
C SER A 2 12.27 1.85 -16.41
N LYS A 3 12.22 0.51 -16.43
CA LYS A 3 11.89 -0.31 -15.27
C LYS A 3 13.03 -0.17 -14.25
N ARG A 4 12.86 0.71 -13.26
CA ARG A 4 13.75 0.74 -12.08
C ARG A 4 13.55 -0.57 -11.33
N ARG A 5 14.62 -1.36 -11.24
CA ARG A 5 14.73 -2.49 -10.32
C ARG A 5 14.77 -1.92 -8.89
N VAL A 6 13.61 -1.86 -8.24
CA VAL A 6 13.56 -1.79 -6.78
C VAL A 6 13.75 -3.22 -6.27
N SER A 7 14.74 -3.35 -5.41
CA SER A 7 15.12 -4.54 -4.65
C SER A 7 13.90 -5.26 -4.06
N SER A 8 13.99 -6.58 -4.00
CA SER A 8 12.95 -7.54 -3.62
C SER A 8 12.08 -7.18 -2.41
N TYR A 9 10.76 -7.13 -2.66
CA TYR A 9 9.69 -7.85 -1.96
C TYR A 9 9.82 -8.02 -0.43
N GLN A 10 9.45 -7.02 0.39
CA GLN A 10 8.72 -7.15 1.68
C GLN A 10 8.77 -5.88 2.57
N ASP A 11 9.72 -4.96 2.37
CA ASP A 11 9.95 -3.83 3.30
C ASP A 11 9.97 -2.47 2.59
N LEU A 12 8.82 -1.96 2.13
CA LEU A 12 8.69 -0.51 1.98
C LEU A 12 8.61 0.07 3.39
N SER A 13 9.78 0.38 3.94
CA SER A 13 9.88 1.04 5.24
C SER A 13 9.24 2.43 5.20
N SER A 14 8.66 2.86 6.32
CA SER A 14 8.19 4.24 6.51
C SER A 14 9.26 5.27 6.14
N TYR A 15 10.54 4.96 6.34
CA TYR A 15 11.69 5.75 5.92
C TYR A 15 11.78 5.98 4.40
N GLN A 16 11.72 4.91 3.60
CA GLN A 16 11.83 5.02 2.14
C GLN A 16 10.72 5.88 1.57
N TRP A 17 9.50 5.67 2.04
CA TRP A 17 8.36 6.47 1.60
C TRP A 17 8.48 7.94 2.03
N SER A 18 9.03 8.17 3.23
CA SER A 18 9.29 9.53 3.69
C SER A 18 10.33 10.26 2.85
N LEU A 19 11.36 9.55 2.37
CA LEU A 19 12.33 10.10 1.43
C LEU A 19 11.69 10.44 0.09
N GLU A 20 10.88 9.55 -0.47
CA GLU A 20 10.19 9.77 -1.74
C GLU A 20 9.27 10.99 -1.69
N LEU A 21 8.44 11.10 -0.64
CA LEU A 21 7.61 12.29 -0.45
C LEU A 21 8.42 13.56 -0.24
N ALA A 22 9.48 13.51 0.57
CA ALA A 22 10.36 14.66 0.76
C ALA A 22 11.02 15.12 -0.54
N GLN A 23 11.40 14.19 -1.44
CA GLN A 23 11.94 14.51 -2.76
C GLN A 23 10.92 15.20 -3.67
N THR A 24 9.64 14.86 -3.55
CA THR A 24 8.56 15.55 -4.29
C THR A 24 8.19 16.92 -3.70
N GLY A 25 8.81 17.31 -2.58
CA GLY A 25 8.44 18.52 -1.82
C GLY A 25 7.15 18.38 -1.02
N SER A 26 6.63 17.15 -0.87
CA SER A 26 5.44 16.86 -0.09
C SER A 26 5.76 16.83 1.41
N ARG A 27 4.85 17.35 2.22
CA ARG A 27 4.96 17.39 3.68
C ARG A 27 4.13 16.28 4.30
N ILE A 28 4.78 15.37 5.03
CA ILE A 28 4.08 14.28 5.70
C ILE A 28 3.34 14.83 6.93
N VAL A 29 2.05 14.54 7.00
CA VAL A 29 1.16 14.91 8.11
C VAL A 29 0.99 13.73 9.06
N TYR A 30 0.84 12.51 8.52
CA TYR A 30 0.64 11.29 9.30
C TYR A 30 1.17 10.08 8.54
N LEU A 31 1.77 9.13 9.27
CA LEU A 31 2.22 7.86 8.72
C LEU A 31 2.17 6.76 9.79
N HIS A 32 1.32 5.76 9.60
CA HIS A 32 1.23 4.64 10.54
C HIS A 32 1.11 3.30 9.81
N GLU A 33 1.83 2.29 10.30
CA GLU A 33 1.51 0.91 9.92
C GLU A 33 0.12 0.54 10.42
N ALA A 34 -0.78 0.19 9.51
CA ALA A 34 -2.16 -0.12 9.83
C ALA A 34 -2.57 -1.51 9.30
N GLN A 35 -3.65 -2.03 9.87
CA GLN A 35 -4.39 -3.16 9.32
C GLN A 35 -5.64 -2.60 8.65
N TYR A 36 -5.66 -2.70 7.33
CA TYR A 36 -6.72 -2.16 6.50
C TYR A 36 -7.81 -3.21 6.30
N PRO A 37 -9.08 -2.89 6.63
CA PRO A 37 -10.16 -3.86 6.56
C PRO A 37 -10.55 -4.14 5.12
N LEU A 38 -10.67 -5.42 4.84
CA LEU A 38 -11.16 -5.98 3.58
C LEU A 38 -12.32 -6.92 3.89
N LEU A 39 -13.24 -7.03 2.93
CA LEU A 39 -14.23 -8.10 2.92
C LEU A 39 -13.86 -9.07 1.80
N GLU A 40 -13.58 -10.31 2.17
CA GLU A 40 -13.53 -11.41 1.22
C GLU A 40 -14.96 -11.90 1.02
N VAL A 41 -15.50 -11.74 -0.18
CA VAL A 41 -16.87 -12.11 -0.53
C VAL A 41 -16.86 -13.27 -1.52
N GLU A 42 -17.62 -14.32 -1.24
CA GLU A 42 -17.90 -15.38 -2.21
C GLU A 42 -19.09 -14.94 -3.07
N VAL A 43 -18.89 -14.85 -4.38
CA VAL A 43 -19.91 -14.40 -5.33
C VAL A 43 -20.20 -15.44 -6.39
N VAL A 44 -21.44 -15.42 -6.91
CA VAL A 44 -21.81 -16.10 -8.15
C VAL A 44 -21.67 -15.11 -9.30
N LEU A 45 -20.77 -15.42 -10.23
CA LEU A 45 -20.44 -14.60 -11.37
C LEU A 45 -20.96 -15.25 -12.65
N ARG A 46 -21.59 -14.47 -13.54
CA ARG A 46 -21.90 -14.92 -14.88
C ARG A 46 -20.75 -14.65 -15.83
N GLU A 47 -20.33 -15.67 -16.54
CA GLU A 47 -19.24 -15.60 -17.51
C GLU A 47 -19.70 -16.05 -18.89
N ARG A 48 -19.15 -15.44 -19.92
CA ARG A 48 -19.22 -15.96 -21.29
C ARG A 48 -18.28 -17.15 -21.42
N SER A 49 -18.80 -18.31 -21.82
CA SER A 49 -17.95 -19.45 -22.16
C SER A 49 -17.02 -19.11 -23.33
N ARG A 50 -15.76 -19.54 -23.22
CA ARG A 50 -14.79 -19.50 -24.32
C ARG A 50 -15.02 -20.62 -25.34
N GLU A 51 -15.74 -21.66 -24.94
CA GLU A 51 -16.09 -22.76 -25.82
C GLU A 51 -17.25 -22.33 -26.72
N GLN A 52 -17.13 -22.59 -28.02
CA GLN A 52 -18.23 -22.34 -28.95
C GLN A 52 -19.31 -23.39 -28.73
N MET A 53 -20.50 -22.93 -28.36
CA MET A 53 -21.71 -23.76 -28.41
C MET A 53 -21.95 -24.18 -29.86
N GLY A 54 -22.08 -25.47 -30.09
CA GLY A 54 -22.31 -26.02 -31.42
C GLY A 54 -23.70 -25.63 -31.96
N ASP A 55 -23.83 -25.56 -33.30
CA ASP A 55 -25.10 -25.19 -33.95
C ASP A 55 -26.27 -26.09 -33.53
N LEU A 56 -26.00 -27.38 -33.29
CA LEU A 56 -27.01 -28.35 -32.87
C LEU A 56 -27.49 -28.08 -31.43
N GLU A 57 -26.58 -27.76 -30.51
CA GLU A 57 -26.90 -27.40 -29.12
C GLU A 57 -27.75 -26.14 -29.09
N LEU A 58 -27.32 -25.10 -29.81
CA LEU A 58 -28.05 -23.84 -29.92
C LEU A 58 -29.43 -24.03 -30.55
N THR A 59 -29.56 -24.93 -31.52
CA THR A 59 -30.86 -25.27 -32.14
C THR A 59 -31.79 -25.97 -31.15
N ILE A 60 -31.27 -26.91 -30.35
CA ILE A 60 -32.04 -27.56 -29.27
C ILE A 60 -32.55 -26.51 -28.28
N LEU A 61 -31.68 -25.62 -27.81
CA LEU A 61 -32.08 -24.58 -26.86
C LEU A 61 -33.12 -23.62 -27.47
N LYS A 62 -32.98 -23.24 -28.74
CA LYS A 62 -33.96 -22.41 -29.47
C LYS A 62 -35.33 -23.09 -29.59
N LEU A 63 -35.37 -24.40 -29.82
CA LEU A 63 -36.64 -25.16 -29.83
C LEU A 63 -37.28 -25.15 -28.44
N LEU A 64 -36.50 -25.42 -27.38
CA LEU A 64 -36.99 -25.39 -26.00
C LEU A 64 -37.41 -24.00 -25.53
N LYS A 65 -36.90 -22.92 -26.14
CA LYS A 65 -37.39 -21.55 -25.92
C LYS A 65 -38.85 -21.37 -26.31
N THR A 66 -39.36 -22.16 -27.25
CA THR A 66 -40.77 -22.09 -27.69
C THR A 66 -41.73 -22.80 -26.73
N GLY A 67 -41.21 -23.67 -25.86
CA GLY A 67 -41.98 -24.39 -24.85
C GLY A 67 -41.30 -25.73 -24.47
N PRO A 68 -41.78 -26.41 -23.42
CA PRO A 68 -41.24 -27.69 -23.01
C PRO A 68 -41.45 -28.78 -24.07
N LEU A 69 -40.45 -29.62 -24.32
CA LEU A 69 -40.51 -30.69 -25.33
C LEU A 69 -39.95 -32.00 -24.77
N GLU A 70 -40.49 -33.12 -25.22
CA GLU A 70 -39.99 -34.47 -24.88
C GLU A 70 -38.93 -34.94 -25.89
N LEU A 71 -38.14 -35.97 -25.52
CA LEU A 71 -37.04 -36.48 -26.36
C LEU A 71 -37.50 -36.98 -27.74
N PRO A 72 -38.62 -37.73 -27.88
CA PRO A 72 -39.09 -38.17 -29.19
C PRO A 72 -39.49 -37.01 -30.11
N VAL A 73 -40.04 -35.93 -29.52
CA VAL A 73 -40.43 -34.73 -30.25
C VAL A 73 -39.20 -33.97 -30.74
N LEU A 74 -38.20 -33.78 -29.88
CA LEU A 74 -36.91 -33.18 -30.28
C LEU A 74 -36.22 -33.99 -31.37
N ALA A 75 -36.23 -35.32 -31.26
CA ALA A 75 -35.68 -36.24 -32.27
C ALA A 75 -36.36 -36.07 -33.64
N ALA A 76 -37.69 -36.01 -33.65
CA ALA A 76 -38.47 -35.79 -34.85
C ALA A 76 -38.19 -34.41 -35.49
N LEU A 77 -38.13 -33.34 -34.69
CA LEU A 77 -37.90 -31.97 -35.18
C LEU A 77 -36.49 -31.76 -35.73
N LEU A 78 -35.48 -32.38 -35.11
CA LEU A 78 -34.08 -32.20 -35.49
C LEU A 78 -33.61 -33.24 -36.54
N GLY A 79 -34.39 -34.29 -36.79
CA GLY A 79 -34.04 -35.36 -37.73
C GLY A 79 -32.91 -36.28 -37.26
N PHE A 80 -32.72 -36.43 -35.93
CA PHE A 80 -31.72 -37.31 -35.34
C PHE A 80 -32.37 -38.47 -34.57
N SER A 81 -31.63 -39.56 -34.40
CA SER A 81 -32.09 -40.67 -33.55
C SER A 81 -32.02 -40.29 -32.07
N GLU A 82 -33.00 -40.75 -31.28
CA GLU A 82 -33.05 -40.51 -29.83
C GLU A 82 -31.75 -40.88 -29.10
N PRO A 83 -31.08 -42.02 -29.37
CA PRO A 83 -29.82 -42.36 -28.68
C PRO A 83 -28.71 -41.34 -28.90
N ARG A 84 -28.66 -40.71 -30.08
CA ARG A 84 -27.65 -39.69 -30.40
C ARG A 84 -27.94 -38.37 -29.70
N LEU A 85 -29.21 -37.98 -29.60
CA LEU A 85 -29.63 -36.78 -28.87
C LEU A 85 -29.53 -36.95 -27.36
N HIS A 86 -29.73 -38.16 -26.84
CA HIS A 86 -29.74 -38.43 -25.42
C HIS A 86 -28.43 -38.01 -24.73
N ASN A 87 -27.27 -38.24 -25.36
CA ASN A 87 -25.98 -37.80 -24.83
C ASN A 87 -25.85 -36.28 -24.81
N LEU A 88 -26.31 -35.61 -25.86
CA LEU A 88 -26.26 -34.15 -25.97
C LEU A 88 -27.20 -33.48 -24.96
N ILE A 89 -28.39 -34.04 -24.74
CA ILE A 89 -29.33 -33.60 -23.71
C ILE A 89 -28.73 -33.76 -22.32
N LYS A 90 -28.07 -34.90 -22.03
CA LYS A 90 -27.35 -35.09 -20.76
C LYS A 90 -26.25 -34.05 -20.55
N GLU A 91 -25.53 -33.69 -21.61
CA GLU A 91 -24.50 -32.66 -21.57
C GLU A 91 -25.07 -31.27 -21.31
N LEU A 92 -26.12 -30.87 -22.04
CA LEU A 92 -26.83 -29.61 -21.81
C LEU A 92 -27.45 -29.53 -20.40
N GLN A 93 -27.91 -30.66 -19.86
CA GLN A 93 -28.40 -30.75 -18.49
C GLN A 93 -27.26 -30.61 -17.48
N GLY A 94 -26.12 -31.27 -17.72
CA GLY A 94 -24.94 -31.18 -16.86
C GLY A 94 -24.36 -29.76 -16.79
N ARG A 95 -24.49 -28.99 -17.88
CA ARG A 95 -24.15 -27.56 -17.95
C ARG A 95 -25.24 -26.64 -17.39
N SER A 96 -26.31 -27.20 -16.81
CA SER A 96 -27.45 -26.47 -16.26
C SER A 96 -28.16 -25.54 -17.25
N LEU A 97 -28.11 -25.82 -18.56
CA LEU A 97 -28.81 -25.06 -19.61
C LEU A 97 -30.25 -25.53 -19.81
N ILE A 98 -30.48 -26.80 -19.52
CA ILE A 98 -31.80 -27.42 -19.52
C ILE A 98 -32.03 -28.16 -18.22
N ALA A 99 -33.29 -28.29 -17.84
CA ALA A 99 -33.68 -29.17 -16.75
C ALA A 99 -34.87 -30.03 -17.15
N ILE A 100 -35.11 -31.09 -16.37
CA ILE A 100 -36.08 -32.14 -16.67
C ILE A 100 -37.18 -32.09 -15.62
N ASN A 101 -38.43 -32.09 -16.07
CA ASN A 101 -39.59 -32.24 -15.21
C ASN A 101 -40.46 -33.33 -15.82
N ILE A 102 -40.59 -34.45 -15.11
CA ILE A 102 -41.20 -35.68 -15.61
C ILE A 102 -40.43 -36.17 -16.85
N GLU A 103 -40.95 -35.94 -18.04
CA GLU A 103 -40.39 -36.39 -19.33
C GLU A 103 -40.11 -35.23 -20.30
N ALA A 104 -40.46 -34.00 -19.90
CA ALA A 104 -40.26 -32.81 -20.71
C ALA A 104 -39.01 -32.04 -20.29
N PHE A 105 -38.25 -31.59 -21.27
CA PHE A 105 -37.11 -30.68 -21.11
C PHE A 105 -37.61 -29.24 -21.13
N TYR A 106 -37.06 -28.40 -20.26
CA TYR A 106 -37.28 -26.96 -20.25
C TYR A 106 -35.94 -26.22 -20.19
N LEU A 107 -35.91 -25.00 -20.72
CA LEU A 107 -34.77 -24.11 -20.52
C LEU A 107 -34.71 -23.68 -19.06
N THR A 108 -33.51 -23.71 -18.50
CA THR A 108 -33.21 -22.96 -17.28
C THR A 108 -33.03 -21.48 -17.62
N GLU A 109 -32.83 -20.64 -16.61
CA GLU A 109 -32.49 -19.23 -16.84
C GLU A 109 -31.19 -19.07 -17.62
N LEU A 110 -30.16 -19.90 -17.33
CA LEU A 110 -28.90 -19.92 -18.09
C LEU A 110 -29.11 -20.33 -19.54
N GLY A 111 -29.96 -21.33 -19.80
CA GLY A 111 -30.33 -21.73 -21.15
C GLY A 111 -31.02 -20.61 -21.92
N ARG A 112 -31.95 -19.90 -21.28
CA ARG A 112 -32.65 -18.75 -21.86
C ARG A 112 -31.69 -17.62 -22.23
N LEU A 113 -30.81 -17.24 -21.29
CA LEU A 113 -29.79 -16.21 -21.50
C LEU A 113 -28.81 -16.61 -22.60
N SER A 114 -28.37 -17.88 -22.64
CA SER A 114 -27.47 -18.39 -23.67
C SER A 114 -28.05 -18.28 -25.08
N VAL A 115 -29.36 -18.56 -25.23
CA VAL A 115 -30.06 -18.38 -26.52
C VAL A 115 -30.17 -16.90 -26.91
N GLU A 116 -30.41 -16.02 -25.94
CA GLU A 116 -30.54 -14.58 -26.18
C GLU A 116 -29.22 -13.93 -26.59
N GLN A 117 -28.13 -14.34 -25.96
CA GLN A 117 -26.80 -13.79 -26.19
C GLN A 117 -26.05 -14.49 -27.34
N GLY A 118 -26.48 -15.69 -27.73
CA GLY A 118 -25.90 -16.47 -28.83
C GLY A 118 -24.59 -17.17 -28.47
N PHE A 119 -24.29 -17.31 -27.18
CA PHE A 119 -23.15 -18.04 -26.64
C PHE A 119 -23.52 -18.67 -25.30
N GLU A 120 -22.76 -19.67 -24.85
CA GLU A 120 -22.99 -20.31 -23.55
C GLU A 120 -22.68 -19.35 -22.40
N VAL A 121 -23.65 -19.16 -21.51
CA VAL A 121 -23.51 -18.41 -20.26
C VAL A 121 -23.31 -19.40 -19.11
N LEU A 122 -22.25 -19.19 -18.35
CA LEU A 122 -21.86 -20.01 -17.21
C LEU A 122 -22.04 -19.22 -15.92
N GLU A 123 -22.46 -19.89 -14.84
CA GLU A 123 -22.38 -19.35 -13.48
C GLU A 123 -21.21 -20.01 -12.74
N VAL A 124 -20.28 -19.18 -12.27
CA VAL A 124 -19.04 -19.60 -11.63
C VAL A 124 -18.92 -18.92 -10.27
N LYS A 125 -18.54 -19.69 -9.25
CA LYS A 125 -18.24 -19.15 -7.92
C LYS A 125 -16.83 -18.56 -7.88
N ARG A 126 -16.68 -17.37 -7.34
CA ARG A 126 -15.38 -16.71 -7.14
C ARG A 126 -15.31 -16.00 -5.81
N ALA A 127 -14.11 -15.92 -5.24
CA ALA A 127 -13.83 -15.05 -4.10
C ALA A 127 -13.30 -13.70 -4.62
N LEU A 128 -13.92 -12.61 -4.17
CA LEU A 128 -13.49 -11.25 -4.45
C LEU A 128 -13.11 -10.51 -3.17
N LEU A 129 -12.18 -9.57 -3.27
CA LEU A 129 -11.80 -8.71 -2.17
C LEU A 129 -12.42 -7.34 -2.39
N LEU A 130 -13.13 -6.86 -1.38
CA LEU A 130 -13.72 -5.53 -1.33
C LEU A 130 -13.03 -4.70 -0.25
N CYS A 131 -12.94 -3.41 -0.50
CA CYS A 131 -12.59 -2.42 0.50
C CYS A 131 -13.66 -2.41 1.61
N GLY A 132 -13.28 -2.69 2.86
CA GLY A 132 -14.20 -2.70 4.02
C GLY A 132 -14.75 -1.32 4.43
N ILE A 133 -14.28 -0.26 3.77
CA ILE A 133 -14.71 1.13 4.01
C ILE A 133 -15.64 1.62 2.89
N THR A 134 -15.22 1.45 1.63
CA THR A 134 -15.90 2.04 0.47
C THR A 134 -16.67 1.03 -0.37
N GLY A 135 -16.41 -0.28 -0.20
CA GLY A 135 -17.01 -1.35 -1.01
C GLY A 135 -16.42 -1.54 -2.40
N HIS A 136 -15.43 -0.74 -2.80
CA HIS A 136 -14.74 -0.92 -4.08
C HIS A 136 -14.01 -2.25 -4.16
N LEU A 137 -14.00 -2.85 -5.36
CA LEU A 137 -13.16 -4.01 -5.66
C LEU A 137 -11.69 -3.66 -5.48
N MET A 138 -10.96 -4.54 -4.80
CA MET A 138 -9.54 -4.38 -4.60
C MET A 138 -8.76 -4.71 -5.87
N PRO A 139 -7.62 -4.05 -6.11
CA PRO A 139 -6.76 -4.37 -7.25
C PRO A 139 -6.27 -5.82 -7.21
N ALA A 140 -6.00 -6.40 -8.37
CA ALA A 140 -5.49 -7.77 -8.49
C ALA A 140 -4.21 -8.02 -7.67
N SER A 141 -3.36 -7.00 -7.54
CA SER A 141 -2.13 -7.07 -6.73
C SER A 141 -2.39 -7.32 -5.23
N THR A 142 -3.59 -7.01 -4.73
CA THR A 142 -3.99 -7.28 -3.34
C THR A 142 -4.12 -8.78 -3.06
N TYR A 143 -4.54 -9.58 -4.04
CA TYR A 143 -4.78 -11.02 -3.86
C TYR A 143 -3.48 -11.82 -3.67
N GLU A 144 -2.34 -11.23 -4.01
CA GLU A 144 -1.01 -11.82 -3.80
C GLU A 144 -0.46 -11.53 -2.39
N GLN A 145 -1.15 -10.70 -1.60
CA GLN A 145 -0.68 -10.26 -0.29
C GLN A 145 -1.11 -11.19 0.84
N PRO A 146 -0.29 -11.33 1.90
CA PRO A 146 -0.71 -12.05 3.09
C PRO A 146 -1.82 -11.27 3.81
N LEU A 147 -3.01 -11.88 3.85
CA LEU A 147 -4.16 -11.37 4.59
C LEU A 147 -4.18 -11.96 6.01
N SER A 148 -4.56 -11.16 6.99
CA SER A 148 -4.76 -11.61 8.36
C SER A 148 -6.24 -11.81 8.66
N THR A 149 -6.55 -12.85 9.42
CA THR A 149 -7.92 -13.09 9.93
C THR A 149 -8.13 -12.36 11.26
N VAL A 150 -9.40 -12.29 11.70
CA VAL A 150 -9.76 -11.74 13.01
C VAL A 150 -9.05 -12.49 14.14
N GLU A 151 -8.97 -13.81 14.07
CA GLU A 151 -8.31 -14.65 15.08
C GLU A 151 -6.80 -14.42 15.15
N GLU A 152 -6.16 -14.19 14.01
CA GLU A 152 -4.72 -13.89 13.95
C GLU A 152 -4.39 -12.52 14.53
N LEU A 153 -5.26 -11.53 14.29
CA LEU A 153 -5.14 -10.20 14.86
C LEU A 153 -5.38 -10.21 16.38
N ALA A 154 -6.38 -10.95 16.85
CA ALA A 154 -6.66 -11.10 18.28
C ALA A 154 -5.43 -11.66 19.05
N LYS A 155 -4.68 -12.56 18.42
CA LYS A 155 -3.42 -13.11 18.96
C LYS A 155 -2.25 -12.12 18.92
N ARG A 156 -2.30 -11.10 18.06
CA ARG A 156 -1.27 -10.05 17.89
C ARG A 156 -1.68 -8.78 18.64
N THR A 157 -1.67 -8.85 19.96
CA THR A 157 -2.40 -7.91 20.83
C THR A 157 -1.74 -6.54 21.07
N TYR A 158 -0.74 -6.10 20.30
CA TYR A 158 -0.06 -4.83 20.59
C TYR A 158 0.38 -4.03 19.34
N GLY A 159 -0.10 -2.79 19.23
CA GLY A 159 0.56 -1.72 18.50
C GLY A 159 0.08 -1.40 17.08
N ARG A 160 -0.91 -2.10 16.53
CA ARG A 160 -1.43 -1.84 15.17
C ARG A 160 -2.81 -1.20 15.24
N VAL A 161 -2.97 -0.09 14.52
CA VAL A 161 -4.28 0.55 14.32
C VAL A 161 -5.13 -0.41 13.48
N LEU A 162 -6.25 -0.84 14.06
CA LEU A 162 -7.33 -1.46 13.31
C LEU A 162 -8.18 -0.33 12.78
N ILE A 163 -8.23 -0.21 11.47
CA ILE A 163 -9.12 0.75 10.81
C ILE A 163 -10.54 0.17 10.93
N ASP A 164 -11.45 0.90 11.57
CA ASP A 164 -12.82 0.46 11.79
C ASP A 164 -13.54 0.20 10.45
N GLU A 165 -14.19 -0.95 10.37
CA GLU A 165 -15.09 -1.28 9.25
C GLU A 165 -16.34 -0.40 9.29
N THR A 166 -16.82 -0.01 8.11
CA THR A 166 -18.14 0.61 8.01
C THR A 166 -19.23 -0.42 8.28
N LYS A 167 -20.21 -0.09 9.14
CA LYS A 167 -21.30 -1.02 9.51
C LYS A 167 -22.12 -1.52 8.31
N ASN A 168 -22.18 -0.74 7.24
CA ASN A 168 -22.86 -1.07 5.98
C ASN A 168 -21.92 -0.76 4.83
N VAL A 169 -21.31 -1.79 4.23
CA VAL A 169 -20.47 -1.61 3.04
C VAL A 169 -21.34 -1.42 1.80
N PRO A 170 -21.19 -0.31 1.04
CA PRO A 170 -22.00 -0.07 -0.15
C PRO A 170 -21.75 -1.11 -1.24
N THR A 171 -22.78 -1.83 -1.70
CA THR A 171 -22.68 -2.84 -2.76
C THR A 171 -22.75 -2.25 -4.17
N GLN A 172 -23.02 -0.94 -4.31
CA GLN A 172 -23.10 -0.25 -5.60
C GLN A 172 -21.82 -0.35 -6.44
N HIS A 173 -20.67 -0.59 -5.80
CA HIS A 173 -19.37 -0.74 -6.46
C HIS A 173 -19.11 -2.17 -6.98
N LEU A 174 -20.06 -3.10 -6.79
CA LEU A 174 -20.06 -4.45 -7.38
C LEU A 174 -20.64 -4.48 -8.80
N ASP A 175 -21.07 -3.34 -9.35
CA ASP A 175 -21.47 -3.26 -10.76
C ASP A 175 -20.24 -3.36 -11.68
N ILE A 176 -19.86 -4.60 -12.00
CA ILE A 176 -18.70 -4.90 -12.85
C ILE A 176 -18.92 -4.55 -14.32
N THR A 177 -20.16 -4.22 -14.73
CA THR A 177 -20.47 -3.87 -16.13
C THR A 177 -19.81 -2.57 -16.56
N ARG A 178 -19.46 -1.70 -15.60
CA ARG A 178 -18.83 -0.40 -15.81
C ARG A 178 -17.30 -0.44 -15.76
N LEU A 179 -16.71 -1.59 -15.42
CA LEU A 179 -15.26 -1.74 -15.34
C LEU A 179 -14.66 -1.83 -16.74
N VAL A 180 -13.74 -0.91 -17.04
CA VAL A 180 -13.01 -0.88 -18.31
C VAL A 180 -12.03 -2.04 -18.42
N ASP A 181 -11.34 -2.35 -17.31
CA ASP A 181 -10.39 -3.46 -17.21
C ASP A 181 -10.77 -4.34 -16.00
N LYS A 182 -11.34 -5.52 -16.28
CA LYS A 182 -11.76 -6.48 -15.25
C LYS A 182 -10.58 -7.22 -14.63
N ARG A 183 -9.50 -7.45 -15.41
CA ARG A 183 -8.30 -8.15 -14.94
C ARG A 183 -7.58 -7.35 -13.87
N ALA A 184 -7.67 -6.02 -13.94
CA ALA A 184 -7.17 -5.13 -12.90
C ALA A 184 -7.78 -5.41 -11.51
N TYR A 185 -8.92 -6.12 -11.44
CA TYR A 185 -9.65 -6.46 -10.21
C TYR A 185 -9.83 -7.97 -10.01
N ASN A 186 -8.91 -8.78 -10.57
CA ASN A 186 -8.93 -10.25 -10.48
C ASN A 186 -10.21 -10.91 -11.06
N LEU A 187 -10.84 -10.25 -12.04
CA LEU A 187 -11.97 -10.79 -12.80
C LEU A 187 -11.54 -11.16 -14.22
N PRO A 188 -12.07 -12.25 -14.81
CA PRO A 188 -11.84 -12.56 -16.21
C PRO A 188 -12.55 -11.55 -17.13
N ASP A 189 -12.05 -11.37 -18.36
CA ASP A 189 -12.70 -10.48 -19.35
C ASP A 189 -14.11 -10.96 -19.69
N GLU A 190 -14.30 -12.28 -19.63
CA GLU A 190 -15.54 -12.98 -19.87
C GLU A 190 -16.62 -12.72 -18.81
N ALA A 191 -16.25 -12.21 -17.63
CA ALA A 191 -17.19 -11.86 -16.58
C ALA A 191 -18.18 -10.81 -17.09
N THR A 192 -19.47 -11.07 -16.93
CA THR A 192 -20.53 -10.17 -17.41
C THR A 192 -21.18 -9.43 -16.25
N GLU A 193 -21.61 -10.16 -15.22
CA GLU A 193 -22.25 -9.60 -14.03
C GLU A 193 -22.03 -10.47 -12.79
N ILE A 194 -22.10 -9.84 -11.61
CA ILE A 194 -22.22 -10.54 -10.33
C ILE A 194 -23.71 -10.74 -10.05
N VAL A 195 -24.13 -11.99 -9.93
CA VAL A 195 -25.55 -12.38 -9.78
C VAL A 195 -25.96 -12.42 -8.31
N ASP A 196 -25.06 -12.93 -7.47
CA ASP A 196 -25.35 -13.15 -6.05
C ASP A 196 -24.09 -13.09 -5.19
N ILE A 197 -24.26 -12.82 -3.90
CA ILE A 197 -23.24 -12.91 -2.86
C ILE A 197 -23.63 -14.04 -1.92
N VAL A 198 -22.84 -15.10 -1.90
CA VAL A 198 -23.13 -16.35 -1.19
C VAL A 198 -22.69 -16.27 0.26
N ASP A 199 -21.50 -15.73 0.51
CA ASP A 199 -20.88 -15.66 1.83
C ASP A 199 -19.88 -14.50 1.91
N TYR A 200 -19.48 -14.13 3.12
CA TYR A 200 -18.44 -13.13 3.34
C TYR A 200 -17.64 -13.36 4.62
N GLU A 201 -16.35 -13.03 4.58
CA GLU A 201 -15.45 -13.06 5.73
C GLU A 201 -14.62 -11.78 5.84
N PRO A 202 -14.45 -11.21 7.05
CA PRO A 202 -13.56 -10.09 7.26
C PRO A 202 -12.09 -10.53 7.17
N ARG A 203 -11.29 -9.75 6.44
CA ARG A 203 -9.85 -9.92 6.24
C ARG A 203 -9.14 -8.60 6.47
N PHE A 204 -7.84 -8.66 6.75
CA PHE A 204 -7.06 -7.46 6.99
C PHE A 204 -5.77 -7.48 6.19
N LEU A 205 -5.51 -6.36 5.52
CA LEU A 205 -4.29 -6.14 4.76
C LEU A 205 -3.34 -5.26 5.57
N ARG A 206 -2.11 -5.73 5.78
CA ARG A 206 -1.06 -4.90 6.36
C ARG A 206 -0.55 -3.90 5.33
N GLY A 207 -0.43 -2.64 5.73
CA GLY A 207 0.18 -1.61 4.92
C GLY A 207 0.47 -0.36 5.71
N ILE A 208 0.72 0.73 5.00
CA ILE A 208 1.00 2.04 5.56
C ILE A 208 -0.15 2.96 5.20
N LEU A 209 -0.81 3.49 6.23
CA LEU A 209 -1.71 4.62 6.07
C LEU A 209 -0.88 5.89 6.09
N ALA A 210 -1.09 6.73 5.08
CA ALA A 210 -0.38 7.98 4.97
C ALA A 210 -1.29 9.16 4.65
N LEU A 211 -1.00 10.29 5.29
CA LEU A 211 -1.57 11.59 4.98
C LEU A 211 -0.43 12.57 4.76
N TYR A 212 -0.51 13.32 3.67
CA TYR A 212 0.50 14.28 3.30
C TYR A 212 -0.09 15.46 2.55
N GLU A 213 0.63 16.58 2.59
CA GLU A 213 0.32 17.79 1.86
C GLU A 213 1.27 17.91 0.67
N THR A 214 0.73 18.02 -0.54
CA THR A 214 1.50 18.22 -1.76
C THR A 214 2.05 19.65 -1.86
N PRO A 215 3.02 19.94 -2.74
CA PRO A 215 3.56 21.29 -2.92
C PRO A 215 2.51 22.37 -3.26
N ASP A 216 1.38 21.98 -3.86
CA ASP A 216 0.23 22.85 -4.15
C ASP A 216 -0.75 22.99 -2.96
N LYS A 217 -0.33 22.60 -1.75
CA LYS A 217 -1.10 22.69 -0.49
C LYS A 217 -2.41 21.91 -0.50
N LYS A 218 -2.45 20.79 -1.22
CA LYS A 218 -3.58 19.86 -1.16
C LYS A 218 -3.22 18.71 -0.25
N GLN A 219 -4.10 18.41 0.69
CA GLN A 219 -3.98 17.17 1.44
C GLN A 219 -4.31 16.00 0.53
N ARG A 220 -3.59 14.91 0.71
CA ARG A 220 -3.82 13.61 0.08
C ARG A 220 -3.67 12.53 1.13
N GLY A 221 -4.46 11.49 0.97
CA GLY A 221 -4.42 10.32 1.80
C GLY A 221 -4.38 9.07 0.95
N GLU A 222 -3.48 8.17 1.31
CA GLU A 222 -3.22 6.95 0.56
C GLU A 222 -3.02 5.79 1.53
N PHE A 223 -3.52 4.63 1.15
CA PHE A 223 -3.13 3.38 1.80
C PHE A 223 -2.21 2.59 0.88
N CYS A 224 -0.98 2.36 1.33
CA CYS A 224 0.07 1.76 0.53
C CYS A 224 0.37 0.33 1.00
N PHE A 225 0.46 -0.61 0.07
CA PHE A 225 0.86 -1.99 0.31
C PHE A 225 1.59 -2.53 -0.92
N ALA A 226 2.67 -3.30 -0.73
CA ALA A 226 3.38 -4.01 -1.80
C ALA A 226 3.54 -3.26 -3.14
N ASN A 227 4.00 -1.99 -3.07
CA ASN A 227 4.21 -1.08 -4.22
C ASN A 227 2.94 -0.65 -4.97
N THR A 228 1.77 -0.95 -4.42
CA THR A 228 0.47 -0.43 -4.87
C THR A 228 -0.01 0.59 -3.84
N SER A 229 -0.74 1.61 -4.31
CA SER A 229 -1.49 2.51 -3.46
C SER A 229 -2.97 2.44 -3.81
N ILE A 230 -3.82 2.62 -2.79
CA ILE A 230 -5.24 2.90 -2.95
C ILE A 230 -5.40 4.40 -2.75
N ASP A 231 -5.78 5.10 -3.82
CA ASP A 231 -5.87 6.55 -3.91
C ASP A 231 -7.32 7.07 -3.97
N TRP A 232 -8.31 6.17 -4.08
CA TRP A 232 -9.73 6.54 -4.04
C TRP A 232 -10.31 6.67 -2.63
N LEU A 233 -9.46 6.56 -1.60
CA LEU A 233 -9.86 6.89 -0.24
C LEU A 233 -9.84 8.40 -0.11
N GLU A 234 -11.02 9.00 0.07
CA GLU A 234 -11.09 10.42 0.30
C GLU A 234 -10.41 10.78 1.64
N ASN A 235 -9.70 11.90 1.70
CA ASN A 235 -9.02 12.35 2.92
C ASN A 235 -9.96 12.39 4.13
N HIS A 236 -11.23 12.75 3.91
CA HIS A 236 -12.23 12.83 4.97
C HIS A 236 -12.51 11.47 5.63
N ASP A 237 -12.35 10.37 4.88
CA ASP A 237 -12.45 9.01 5.41
C ASP A 237 -11.18 8.62 6.15
N LEU A 238 -10.02 9.02 5.64
CA LEU A 238 -8.73 8.68 6.24
C LEU A 238 -8.44 9.44 7.54
N ILE A 239 -8.88 10.69 7.66
CA ILE A 239 -8.72 11.51 8.87
C ILE A 239 -9.38 10.84 10.10
N LYS A 240 -10.46 10.07 9.90
CA LYS A 240 -11.14 9.35 10.98
C LYS A 240 -10.25 8.29 11.64
N PHE A 241 -9.20 7.84 10.96
CA PHE A 241 -8.26 6.82 11.45
C PHE A 241 -6.97 7.41 12.01
N ILE A 242 -6.80 8.74 11.99
CA ILE A 242 -5.72 9.40 12.72
C ILE A 242 -6.01 9.25 14.19
N GLU A 243 -5.23 8.43 14.89
CA GLU A 243 -5.26 8.43 16.33
C GLU A 243 -4.70 9.75 16.85
N PRO A 244 -5.37 10.44 17.78
CA PRO A 244 -4.79 11.61 18.42
C PRO A 244 -3.47 11.22 19.11
N ILE A 245 -2.57 12.18 19.26
CA ILE A 245 -1.39 12.02 20.13
C ILE A 245 -1.88 11.87 21.57
N GLU A 246 -2.12 10.62 21.97
CA GLU A 246 -2.59 10.24 23.29
C GLU A 246 -1.76 9.10 23.87
N TRP A 247 -1.61 9.13 25.18
CA TRP A 247 -0.87 8.13 25.92
C TRP A 247 -1.66 6.81 25.98
N ARG A 248 -1.23 5.79 25.23
CA ARG A 248 -1.90 4.48 25.14
C ARG A 248 -1.96 3.66 26.45
N HIS A 249 -1.35 4.10 27.55
CA HIS A 249 -1.28 3.36 28.83
C HIS A 249 -2.03 4.01 29.99
N GLY A 250 -3.31 4.38 29.81
CA GLY A 250 -4.27 4.61 30.91
C GLY A 250 -4.00 5.79 31.86
N GLY A 251 -2.86 6.47 31.72
CA GLY A 251 -2.57 7.74 32.38
C GLY A 251 -2.95 8.89 31.46
N LYS A 252 -3.72 9.86 31.97
CA LYS A 252 -3.99 11.12 31.28
C LYS A 252 -2.72 11.99 31.29
N LYS A 253 -1.75 11.68 30.44
CA LYS A 253 -0.68 12.61 30.12
C LYS A 253 -1.20 13.63 29.11
N SER A 254 -0.92 14.89 29.35
CA SER A 254 -1.20 15.99 28.42
C SER A 254 -0.23 15.95 27.23
N ARG A 255 -0.55 16.71 26.17
CA ARG A 255 0.36 16.90 25.02
C ARG A 255 1.72 17.44 25.47
N ASP A 256 1.72 18.37 26.41
CA ASP A 256 2.95 18.96 26.94
C ASP A 256 3.83 17.92 27.65
N ASP A 257 3.23 16.94 28.33
CA ASP A 257 3.97 15.84 28.95
C ASP A 257 4.65 14.94 27.90
N ILE A 258 3.99 14.69 26.76
CA ILE A 258 4.54 13.91 25.65
C ILE A 258 5.72 14.66 25.04
N LEU A 259 5.57 15.96 24.77
CA LEU A 259 6.62 16.79 24.23
C LEU A 259 7.83 16.90 25.18
N ALA A 260 7.58 17.01 26.49
CA ALA A 260 8.61 17.01 27.51
C ALA A 260 9.39 15.67 27.54
N GLU A 261 8.70 14.54 27.39
CA GLU A 261 9.33 13.21 27.34
C GLU A 261 10.18 13.03 26.08
N ILE A 262 9.71 13.50 24.92
CA ILE A 262 10.51 13.54 23.68
C ILE A 262 11.77 14.38 23.89
N CYS A 263 11.64 15.59 24.46
CA CYS A 263 12.78 16.46 24.72
C CYS A 263 13.77 15.81 25.69
N GLN A 264 13.28 15.18 26.76
CA GLN A 264 14.11 14.46 27.73
C GLN A 264 14.85 13.29 27.07
N ALA A 265 14.18 12.53 26.20
CA ALA A 265 14.79 11.43 25.47
C ALA A 265 15.89 11.92 24.51
N LEU A 266 15.67 13.04 23.80
CA LEU A 266 16.67 13.68 22.95
C LEU A 266 17.88 14.16 23.76
N GLN A 267 17.65 14.77 24.93
CA GLN A 267 18.72 15.18 25.84
C GLN A 267 19.54 14.00 26.38
N GLN A 268 18.90 12.87 26.72
CA GLN A 268 19.60 11.64 27.13
C GLN A 268 20.46 11.02 26.01
N VAL A 269 20.03 11.19 24.76
CA VAL A 269 20.80 10.82 23.57
C VAL A 269 21.97 11.81 23.32
N GLY A 270 21.91 12.98 23.93
CA GLY A 270 22.96 14.00 23.92
C GLY A 270 22.71 15.12 22.92
N CYS A 271 21.44 15.46 22.66
CA CYS A 271 21.05 16.66 21.92
C CYS A 271 20.75 17.80 22.89
N GLU A 272 21.08 19.03 22.49
CA GLU A 272 20.70 20.24 23.23
C GLU A 272 19.49 20.88 22.54
N VAL A 273 18.36 20.89 23.27
CA VAL A 273 17.07 21.38 22.78
C VAL A 273 16.92 22.86 23.12
N ALA A 274 16.64 23.68 22.12
CA ALA A 274 16.36 25.11 22.29
C ALA A 274 14.88 25.38 22.53
N ALA A 275 14.01 24.74 21.75
CA ALA A 275 12.58 24.89 21.83
C ALA A 275 11.88 23.64 21.33
N SER A 276 10.63 23.45 21.75
CA SER A 276 9.75 22.41 21.23
C SER A 276 8.33 22.98 21.12
N ARG A 277 7.60 22.52 20.10
CA ARG A 277 6.21 22.90 19.85
C ARG A 277 5.48 21.83 19.06
N TYR A 278 4.17 21.96 18.98
CA TYR A 278 3.37 21.30 17.95
C TYR A 278 3.21 22.22 16.74
N ASP A 279 3.13 21.63 15.54
CA ASP A 279 2.76 22.36 14.32
C ASP A 279 1.23 22.47 14.16
N GLU A 280 0.80 22.96 13.01
CA GLU A 280 -0.63 23.12 12.67
C GLU A 280 -1.40 21.79 12.53
N ASP A 281 -0.70 20.68 12.30
CA ASP A 281 -1.27 19.34 12.21
C ASP A 281 -1.02 18.52 13.49
N ASP A 282 -0.69 19.21 14.58
CA ASP A 282 -0.43 18.60 15.88
C ASP A 282 0.78 17.65 15.91
N ASN A 283 1.75 17.83 15.01
CA ASN A 283 2.97 17.05 14.98
C ASN A 283 4.09 17.70 15.81
N PRO A 284 4.85 16.94 16.61
CA PRO A 284 5.91 17.49 17.44
C PRO A 284 7.09 17.96 16.60
N VAL A 285 7.53 19.19 16.86
CA VAL A 285 8.70 19.82 16.26
C VAL A 285 9.67 20.20 17.38
N VAL A 286 10.91 19.73 17.29
CA VAL A 286 11.97 20.04 18.26
C VAL A 286 13.12 20.75 17.58
N GLU A 287 13.48 21.91 18.11
CA GLU A 287 14.58 22.72 17.64
C GLU A 287 15.84 22.42 18.45
N LEU A 288 16.92 22.09 17.74
CA LEU A 288 18.21 21.68 18.30
C LEU A 288 19.25 22.79 18.08
N ILE A 289 20.05 23.05 19.11
CA ILE A 289 21.18 23.99 19.04
C ILE A 289 22.53 23.29 19.06
N ALA A 290 22.63 22.09 19.61
CA ALA A 290 23.85 21.30 19.58
C ALA A 290 23.56 19.79 19.61
N MET A 291 24.53 19.01 19.14
CA MET A 291 24.54 17.55 19.22
C MET A 291 25.91 17.07 19.68
N SER A 292 25.94 16.20 20.68
CA SER A 292 27.15 15.49 21.09
C SER A 292 27.54 14.40 20.09
N ASP A 293 28.80 13.95 20.13
CA ASP A 293 29.28 12.81 19.33
C ASP A 293 28.43 11.54 19.50
N LYS A 294 27.85 11.34 20.70
CA LYS A 294 26.91 10.26 20.98
C LYS A 294 25.62 10.42 20.17
N ALA A 295 25.07 11.64 20.13
CA ALA A 295 23.85 11.92 19.38
C ALA A 295 24.06 11.68 17.88
N TYR A 296 25.19 12.13 17.32
CA TYR A 296 25.56 11.87 15.92
C TYR A 296 25.59 10.39 15.54
N LYS A 297 25.97 9.51 16.47
CA LYS A 297 26.10 8.06 16.24
C LYS A 297 24.84 7.27 16.56
N THR A 298 23.91 7.86 17.30
CA THR A 298 22.70 7.17 17.76
C THR A 298 21.87 6.74 16.57
N GLN A 299 21.59 5.44 16.49
CA GLN A 299 20.83 4.89 15.39
C GLN A 299 19.33 5.01 15.68
N ILE A 300 18.59 5.53 14.72
CA ILE A 300 17.13 5.60 14.73
C ILE A 300 16.61 4.59 13.71
N SER A 301 15.60 3.82 14.11
CA SER A 301 14.91 2.88 13.22
C SER A 301 13.59 3.48 12.76
N THR A 302 13.52 3.83 11.48
CA THR A 302 12.27 4.12 10.76
C THR A 302 12.05 3.07 9.67
N GLY A 303 12.46 1.83 9.95
CA GLY A 303 12.51 0.70 9.03
C GLY A 303 13.85 0.53 8.29
N VAL A 304 14.69 1.57 8.26
CA VAL A 304 16.13 1.45 8.02
C VAL A 304 16.89 2.11 9.18
N MET A 305 17.89 1.43 9.72
CA MET A 305 18.75 1.98 10.77
C MET A 305 19.67 3.05 10.18
N ARG A 306 19.46 4.31 10.58
CA ARG A 306 20.30 5.44 10.19
C ARG A 306 20.71 6.26 11.41
N PRO A 307 21.92 6.86 11.41
CA PRO A 307 22.30 7.83 12.44
C PRO A 307 21.32 9.01 12.54
N LEU A 308 21.08 9.51 13.76
CA LEU A 308 20.13 10.58 14.06
C LEU A 308 20.35 11.84 13.19
N LEU A 309 21.60 12.16 12.86
CA LEU A 309 21.96 13.33 12.05
C LEU A 309 21.23 13.38 10.70
N PHE A 310 20.90 12.23 10.12
CA PHE A 310 20.22 12.16 8.81
C PHE A 310 18.77 12.63 8.89
N PHE A 311 18.17 12.60 10.08
CA PHE A 311 16.80 13.02 10.30
C PHE A 311 16.65 14.50 10.62
N VAL A 312 17.74 15.17 11.02
CA VAL A 312 17.71 16.58 11.37
C VAL A 312 17.68 17.45 10.12
N GLY A 313 16.70 18.35 10.07
CA GLY A 313 16.55 19.33 9.01
C GLY A 313 17.36 20.59 9.25
N THR A 314 17.72 21.24 8.15
CA THR A 314 18.44 22.51 8.06
C THR A 314 17.75 23.39 6.99
N GLN A 315 18.35 24.54 6.67
CA GLN A 315 17.90 25.35 5.54
C GLN A 315 18.13 24.68 4.18
N ASN A 316 19.16 23.85 4.05
CA ASN A 316 19.55 23.21 2.79
C ASN A 316 18.99 21.79 2.64
N HIS A 317 18.69 21.13 3.75
CA HIS A 317 18.20 19.76 3.78
C HIS A 317 16.92 19.65 4.60
N PRO A 318 15.79 19.19 4.03
CA PRO A 318 14.56 19.04 4.80
C PRO A 318 14.71 18.00 5.92
N ALA A 319 14.01 18.22 7.02
CA ALA A 319 13.94 17.23 8.11
C ALA A 319 13.29 15.94 7.59
N ILE A 320 13.91 14.79 7.88
CA ILE A 320 13.29 13.50 7.60
C ILE A 320 12.44 13.13 8.82
N PRO A 321 11.13 12.91 8.65
CA PRO A 321 10.25 12.54 9.75
C PRO A 321 10.68 11.30 10.52
N ILE A 322 10.55 11.35 11.85
CA ILE A 322 10.79 10.21 12.74
C ILE A 322 9.44 9.74 13.30
N PHE A 323 9.07 8.50 13.01
CA PHE A 323 7.80 7.90 13.50
C PHE A 323 7.98 7.01 14.73
N ASN A 324 9.22 6.60 15.00
CA ASN A 324 9.55 5.78 16.14
C ASN A 324 10.87 6.27 16.74
N PHE A 325 10.80 6.78 17.97
CA PHE A 325 11.98 7.21 18.69
C PHE A 325 12.26 6.23 19.85
N PRO A 326 13.53 5.84 20.10
CA PRO A 326 13.87 4.87 21.14
C PRO A 326 13.24 5.25 22.49
N ARG A 327 12.62 4.28 23.15
CA ARG A 327 11.90 4.42 24.44
C ARG A 327 10.63 5.31 24.42
N SER A 328 10.22 5.82 23.25
CA SER A 328 9.04 6.67 23.05
C SER A 328 8.23 6.30 21.79
N GLY A 329 8.51 5.14 21.18
CA GLY A 329 7.86 4.69 19.94
C GLY A 329 6.34 4.57 20.00
N SER A 330 5.78 4.35 21.19
CA SER A 330 4.33 4.30 21.39
C SER A 330 3.68 5.68 21.59
N LEU A 331 4.46 6.77 21.62
CA LEU A 331 3.96 8.11 21.96
C LEU A 331 3.46 8.89 20.76
N LEU A 332 4.05 8.61 19.60
CA LEU A 332 3.79 9.37 18.39
C LEU A 332 2.53 8.89 17.68
N SER A 333 2.09 7.64 17.87
CA SER A 333 0.84 7.10 17.28
C SER A 333 0.65 7.43 15.80
N GLY A 334 1.73 7.43 15.01
CA GLY A 334 1.73 7.76 13.58
C GLY A 334 2.04 9.22 13.22
N HIS A 335 2.08 10.12 14.21
CA HIS A 335 2.49 11.50 14.03
C HIS A 335 4.01 11.64 13.85
N PRO A 336 4.50 12.33 12.80
CA PRO A 336 5.92 12.55 12.60
C PRO A 336 6.55 13.48 13.64
N LEU A 337 7.65 13.06 14.27
CA LEU A 337 8.57 13.96 14.96
C LEU A 337 9.52 14.60 13.95
N ARG A 338 9.61 15.94 13.96
CA ARG A 338 10.55 16.71 13.13
C ARG A 338 11.61 17.36 14.01
N LEU A 339 12.88 17.16 13.63
CA LEU A 339 14.04 17.77 14.28
C LEU A 339 14.63 18.84 13.37
N ILE A 340 14.84 20.04 13.90
CA ILE A 340 15.35 21.18 13.13
C ILE A 340 16.57 21.75 13.82
N ALA A 341 17.70 21.86 13.12
CA ALA A 341 18.86 22.57 13.63
C ALA A 341 18.68 24.08 13.46
N THR A 342 18.74 24.84 14.55
CA THR A 342 18.61 26.31 14.52
C THR A 342 19.94 27.01 14.67
N ASN A 343 20.93 26.38 15.31
CA ASN A 343 22.28 26.92 15.42
C ASN A 343 23.06 26.78 14.09
N ALA A 344 23.73 27.85 13.66
CA ALA A 344 24.46 27.89 12.39
C ALA A 344 25.60 26.87 12.30
N ALA A 345 26.31 26.59 13.40
CA ALA A 345 27.37 25.58 13.42
C ALA A 345 26.79 24.18 13.26
N LEU A 346 25.73 23.85 14.01
CA LEU A 346 25.05 22.56 13.89
C LEU A 346 24.48 22.34 12.48
N GLN A 347 23.81 23.36 11.91
CA GLN A 347 23.29 23.31 10.54
C GLN A 347 24.40 22.98 9.53
N LYS A 348 25.53 23.67 9.63
CA LYS A 348 26.68 23.45 8.74
C LYS A 348 27.24 22.03 8.86
N GLU A 349 27.38 21.50 10.08
CA GLU A 349 27.86 20.13 10.30
C GLU A 349 26.92 19.09 9.66
N ILE A 350 25.60 19.26 9.82
CA ILE A 350 24.59 18.39 9.23
C ILE A 350 24.61 18.49 7.70
N ASP A 351 24.68 19.70 7.15
CA ASP A 351 24.67 19.94 5.71
C ASP A 351 25.84 19.26 5.00
N ILE A 352 27.05 19.37 5.57
CA ILE A 352 28.25 18.72 5.04
C ILE A 352 28.07 17.20 5.01
N LEU A 353 27.63 16.61 6.13
CA LEU A 353 27.50 15.15 6.27
C LEU A 353 26.37 14.58 5.39
N ARG A 354 25.23 15.28 5.30
CA ARG A 354 24.10 14.87 4.44
C ARG A 354 24.45 15.01 2.97
N THR A 355 25.09 16.11 2.55
CA THR A 355 25.56 16.29 1.17
C THR A 355 26.54 15.19 0.76
N ALA A 356 27.52 14.88 1.60
CA ALA A 356 28.45 13.79 1.36
C ALA A 356 27.74 12.43 1.26
N SER A 357 26.73 12.17 2.09
CA SER A 357 25.99 10.91 2.04
C SER A 357 25.11 10.78 0.81
N ASN A 358 24.42 11.86 0.41
CA ASN A 358 23.59 11.85 -0.79
C ASN A 358 24.46 11.60 -2.02
N ALA A 359 25.65 12.21 -2.10
CA ALA A 359 26.58 11.96 -3.19
C ALA A 359 27.09 10.51 -3.23
N LEU A 360 27.30 9.88 -2.06
CA LEU A 360 27.61 8.44 -1.99
C LEU A 360 26.46 7.61 -2.55
N ASP A 361 25.23 7.87 -2.10
CA ASP A 361 24.05 7.12 -2.55
C ASP A 361 23.83 7.30 -4.06
N GLU A 362 23.89 8.53 -4.58
CA GLU A 362 23.77 8.84 -6.02
C GLU A 362 24.82 8.13 -6.89
N PHE A 363 26.08 8.06 -6.44
CA PHE A 363 27.15 7.39 -7.17
C PHE A 363 26.92 5.88 -7.27
N TYR A 364 26.43 5.26 -6.19
CA TYR A 364 26.17 3.82 -6.18
C TYR A 364 24.84 3.46 -6.85
N ASP A 365 23.84 4.33 -6.81
CA ASP A 365 22.52 4.03 -7.37
C ASP A 365 22.46 4.23 -8.90
N ASP A 366 23.21 5.19 -9.46
CA ASP A 366 23.24 5.45 -10.90
C ASP A 366 24.55 4.96 -11.56
N PRO A 367 24.51 3.93 -12.43
CA PRO A 367 25.68 3.46 -13.17
C PRO A 367 26.37 4.55 -14.01
N SER A 368 25.65 5.59 -14.44
CA SER A 368 26.21 6.68 -15.24
C SER A 368 27.10 7.62 -14.42
N ASN A 369 26.84 7.74 -13.12
CA ASN A 369 27.65 8.54 -12.19
C ASN A 369 28.97 7.87 -11.81
N ARG A 370 29.17 6.59 -12.17
CA ARG A 370 30.37 5.80 -11.83
C ARG A 370 31.59 6.08 -12.71
N GLN A 371 31.61 7.24 -13.39
CA GLN A 371 32.79 7.70 -14.10
C GLN A 371 33.76 8.35 -13.11
N GLY A 372 34.86 7.67 -12.80
CA GLY A 372 35.85 8.14 -11.84
C GLY A 372 35.71 7.48 -10.46
N SER A 373 36.34 8.07 -9.44
CA SER A 373 36.24 7.55 -8.08
C SER A 373 35.03 8.14 -7.34
N VAL A 374 34.42 7.34 -6.47
CA VAL A 374 33.34 7.80 -5.56
C VAL A 374 33.77 9.02 -4.74
N ARG A 375 35.06 9.09 -4.41
CA ARG A 375 35.66 10.20 -3.69
C ARG A 375 35.59 11.48 -4.51
N ASP A 376 36.06 11.45 -5.75
CA ASP A 376 36.07 12.64 -6.61
C ASP A 376 34.64 13.17 -6.83
N TYR A 377 33.68 12.28 -7.06
CA TYR A 377 32.27 12.64 -7.19
C TYR A 377 31.72 13.34 -5.94
N ALA A 378 31.93 12.76 -4.74
CA ALA A 378 31.45 13.35 -3.50
C ALA A 378 32.15 14.68 -3.16
N LEU A 379 33.46 14.79 -3.43
CA LEU A 379 34.20 16.03 -3.22
C LEU A 379 33.75 17.14 -4.18
N GLU A 380 33.43 16.79 -5.42
CA GLU A 380 32.86 17.74 -6.38
C GLU A 380 31.51 18.26 -5.90
N MET A 381 30.63 17.38 -5.40
CA MET A 381 29.33 17.78 -4.87
C MET A 381 29.44 18.70 -3.65
N LEU A 382 30.39 18.45 -2.77
CA LEU A 382 30.67 19.34 -1.64
C LEU A 382 31.19 20.70 -2.08
N ARG A 383 32.07 20.75 -3.11
CA ARG A 383 32.55 22.02 -3.67
C ARG A 383 31.44 22.83 -4.32
N GLN A 384 30.55 22.18 -5.05
CA GLN A 384 29.39 22.83 -5.69
C GLN A 384 28.44 23.42 -4.65
N ALA A 385 28.34 22.80 -3.47
CA ALA A 385 27.58 23.31 -2.33
C ALA A 385 28.38 24.28 -1.43
N ASP A 386 29.56 24.75 -1.87
CA ASP A 386 30.46 25.68 -1.15
C ASP A 386 30.94 25.18 0.23
N TYR A 387 31.09 23.86 0.38
CA TYR A 387 31.63 23.25 1.59
C TYR A 387 33.12 22.92 1.47
N LYS A 388 33.87 23.20 2.55
CA LYS A 388 35.31 22.93 2.60
C LYS A 388 35.57 21.47 2.93
N ILE A 389 36.33 20.79 2.08
CA ILE A 389 36.72 19.37 2.25
C ILE A 389 37.40 19.12 3.61
N LYS A 390 38.21 20.08 4.09
CA LYS A 390 38.88 19.97 5.40
C LYS A 390 37.89 19.81 6.55
N GLU A 391 36.73 20.47 6.47
CA GLU A 391 35.69 20.41 7.50
C GLU A 391 35.01 19.03 7.51
N LEU A 392 34.78 18.42 6.33
CA LEU A 392 34.35 17.01 6.26
C LEU A 392 35.37 16.10 6.94
N SER A 393 36.66 16.23 6.62
CA SER A 393 37.72 15.41 7.22
C SER A 393 37.76 15.54 8.75
N GLU A 394 37.68 16.76 9.27
CA GLU A 394 37.63 17.01 10.72
C GLU A 394 36.41 16.35 11.37
N LEU A 395 35.22 16.47 10.75
CA LEU A 395 33.99 15.86 11.24
C LEU A 395 34.05 14.33 11.22
N VAL A 396 34.52 13.74 10.12
CA VAL A 396 34.60 12.28 9.97
C VAL A 396 35.60 11.68 10.94
N THR A 397 36.74 12.34 11.16
CA THR A 397 37.74 11.89 12.14
C THR A 397 37.23 12.05 13.57
N ARG A 398 36.67 13.22 13.94
CA ARG A 398 36.07 13.46 15.27
C ARG A 398 34.98 12.43 15.58
N LEU A 399 34.07 12.22 14.62
CA LEU A 399 32.89 11.39 14.81
C LEU A 399 33.13 9.92 14.47
N GLY A 400 34.29 9.52 13.94
CA GLY A 400 34.59 8.12 13.58
C GLY A 400 33.55 7.48 12.64
N LEU A 401 33.03 8.25 11.69
CA LEU A 401 31.94 7.83 10.81
C LEU A 401 32.46 6.99 9.63
N ARG A 402 32.54 5.67 9.83
CA ARG A 402 33.10 4.70 8.87
C ARG A 402 32.57 4.83 7.44
N ARG A 403 31.31 5.20 7.26
CA ARG A 403 30.65 5.39 5.95
C ARG A 403 31.39 6.41 5.07
N PHE A 404 32.08 7.38 5.67
CA PHE A 404 32.76 8.46 4.96
C PHE A 404 34.28 8.27 4.89
N TYR A 405 34.84 7.17 5.42
CA TYR A 405 36.29 6.94 5.43
C TYR A 405 36.90 6.81 4.04
N SER A 406 36.11 6.47 3.02
CA SER A 406 36.55 6.48 1.62
C SER A 406 36.68 7.90 1.04
N LEU A 407 36.10 8.91 1.68
CA LEU A 407 36.07 10.29 1.20
C LEU A 407 37.21 11.16 1.76
N VAL A 408 37.81 10.73 2.87
CA VAL A 408 38.83 11.48 3.61
C VAL A 408 40.18 10.79 3.46
N ASP A 409 41.25 11.58 3.30
CA ASP A 409 42.61 11.04 3.20
C ASP A 409 42.99 10.31 4.49
N LYS A 410 43.53 9.10 4.35
CA LYS A 410 44.03 8.29 5.46
C LYS A 410 45.30 8.84 6.11
N GLU A 411 45.83 9.99 5.68
CA GLU A 411 47.09 10.55 6.21
C GLU A 411 46.98 11.13 7.64
N GLY A 412 45.96 10.75 8.41
CA GLY A 412 45.79 11.13 9.81
C GLY A 412 44.83 10.27 10.63
N LEU A 413 44.70 8.98 10.30
CA LEU A 413 44.00 7.98 11.15
C LEU A 413 45.00 7.11 11.92
#